data_AF-A0A939Z647-F1
#
_entry.id   AF-A0A939Z647-F1
#
_cell.length_a   1.000
_cell.length_b   1.000
_cell.length_c   1.000
_cell.angle_alpha   90.00
_cell.angle_beta   90.00
_cell.angle_gamma   90.00
#
_symmetry.space_group_name_H-M   'P 1'
#
loop_
_entity.id
_entity.type
_entity.pdbx_description
1 polymer ?
#
loop_
_entity_poly.entity_id
_entity_poly.type
_entity_poly.pdbx_seq_one_letter_code
_entity_poly.pdbx_strand_id
1 'polypeptide(L)'
;MKKILSLTLALLFICSAFAVLADDIGIKLNGDYINCDVAPFIVEGRTLVPLRAISEGMGYDVLWDGEEQSVTVNNNATGSYIKLNIGSCNVNTNAGAKEISVAPRIYENRTMVPIRVISETLGCEVYWDNQNRDVIITTVGTPYTHIDDSPFDVTVSGSTLYVVLCNENISLRYYPEDDAKVKAEIPLFDSVTFISDFGNGFYYVKYNDKYGFINGYYTSEFEPQVYVGDALVVNCNSSITLRSAANTSGAEIMQIPLGETVHVLSAEYGDFKLISYNGRKGWVLSNYLSDIK
;
A
#
# COMPACT_ATOMS: atom_id res chain seq x y z
N MET A 1 -30.18 -75.85 -21.83
CA MET A 1 -29.13 -75.12 -22.56
C MET A 1 -29.18 -73.65 -22.18
N LYS A 2 -28.08 -73.11 -21.63
CA LYS A 2 -27.60 -71.71 -21.68
C LYS A 2 -28.55 -70.59 -21.20
N LYS A 3 -28.21 -69.55 -20.45
CA LYS A 3 -27.03 -69.02 -19.74
C LYS A 3 -27.49 -67.62 -19.23
N ILE A 4 -27.11 -67.22 -18.01
CA ILE A 4 -26.62 -65.87 -17.63
C ILE A 4 -27.67 -64.71 -17.61
N LEU A 5 -28.04 -64.15 -16.45
CA LEU A 5 -27.38 -63.08 -15.64
C LEU A 5 -27.46 -61.67 -16.28
N SER A 6 -27.83 -60.67 -15.47
CA SER A 6 -27.52 -59.21 -15.54
C SER A 6 -28.80 -58.37 -15.32
N LEU A 7 -29.12 -57.83 -14.14
CA LEU A 7 -28.44 -56.82 -13.31
C LEU A 7 -28.05 -55.55 -14.08
N THR A 8 -28.96 -54.57 -14.19
CA THR A 8 -28.54 -53.16 -14.32
C THR A 8 -29.46 -52.25 -13.51
N LEU A 9 -28.91 -51.87 -12.36
CA LEU A 9 -29.22 -50.73 -11.54
C LEU A 9 -29.22 -49.46 -12.41
N ALA A 10 -30.38 -48.79 -12.53
CA ALA A 10 -30.46 -47.46 -13.13
C ALA A 10 -29.77 -46.46 -12.19
N LEU A 11 -28.45 -46.37 -12.31
CA LEU A 11 -27.63 -45.40 -11.63
C LEU A 11 -27.96 -44.02 -12.21
N LEU A 12 -28.56 -43.16 -11.38
CA LEU A 12 -28.67 -41.72 -11.57
C LEU A 12 -27.31 -41.17 -12.04
N PHE A 13 -27.14 -40.94 -13.33
CA PHE A 13 -26.14 -40.00 -13.83
C PHE A 13 -26.82 -38.64 -13.94
N ILE A 14 -27.05 -38.02 -12.78
CA ILE A 14 -27.15 -36.56 -12.72
C ILE A 14 -25.74 -36.08 -13.03
N CYS A 15 -25.48 -35.85 -14.32
CA CYS A 15 -24.34 -35.04 -14.74
C CYS A 15 -24.67 -33.62 -14.30
N SER A 16 -24.42 -33.33 -13.03
CA SER A 16 -24.23 -31.97 -12.57
C SER A 16 -22.99 -31.46 -13.30
N ALA A 17 -23.21 -30.83 -14.46
CA ALA A 17 -22.24 -29.93 -15.03
C ALA A 17 -22.04 -28.81 -14.00
N PHE A 18 -21.09 -29.01 -13.09
CA PHE A 18 -20.44 -27.88 -12.45
C PHE A 18 -19.79 -27.12 -13.61
N ALA A 19 -20.39 -26.00 -13.99
CA ALA A 19 -19.65 -24.97 -14.68
C ALA A 19 -18.48 -24.63 -13.75
N VAL A 20 -17.29 -25.13 -14.06
CA VAL A 20 -16.07 -24.57 -13.52
C VAL A 20 -16.04 -23.16 -14.08
N LEU A 21 -16.41 -22.18 -13.25
CA LEU A 21 -16.15 -20.78 -13.58
C LEU A 21 -14.64 -20.72 -13.81
N ALA A 22 -14.25 -20.42 -15.06
CA ALA A 22 -12.86 -20.16 -15.38
C ALA A 22 -12.43 -19.01 -14.47
N ASP A 23 -11.51 -19.33 -13.58
CA ASP A 23 -11.05 -18.45 -12.53
C ASP A 23 -9.97 -17.58 -13.18
N ASP A 24 -10.43 -16.65 -14.02
CA ASP A 24 -9.61 -15.79 -14.87
C ASP A 24 -8.81 -14.81 -14.01
N ILE A 25 -7.55 -14.60 -14.38
CA ILE A 25 -6.67 -13.68 -13.68
C ILE A 25 -6.90 -12.27 -14.23
N GLY A 26 -7.31 -11.31 -13.39
CA GLY A 26 -7.41 -9.92 -13.80
C GLY A 26 -6.05 -9.21 -13.79
N ILE A 27 -5.93 -8.11 -14.53
CA ILE A 27 -4.81 -7.17 -14.40
C ILE A 27 -5.37 -5.80 -14.09
N LYS A 28 -4.92 -5.22 -12.98
CA LYS A 28 -5.13 -3.82 -12.63
C LYS A 28 -3.86 -3.03 -12.88
N LEU A 29 -3.92 -1.94 -13.65
CA LEU A 29 -2.82 -1.00 -13.84
C LEU A 29 -3.22 0.37 -13.30
N ASN A 30 -2.47 0.87 -12.33
CA ASN A 30 -2.73 2.13 -11.61
C ASN A 30 -4.14 2.22 -11.00
N GLY A 31 -4.79 1.08 -10.79
CA GLY A 31 -6.11 0.93 -10.18
C GLY A 31 -7.20 0.41 -11.13
N ASP A 32 -7.02 0.55 -12.44
CA ASP A 32 -8.02 0.10 -13.43
C ASP A 32 -7.75 -1.27 -13.97
N TYR A 33 -8.83 -2.00 -14.21
CA TYR A 33 -8.76 -3.19 -15.04
C TYR A 33 -8.39 -2.82 -16.47
N ILE A 34 -7.28 -3.38 -16.94
CA ILE A 34 -6.90 -3.27 -18.35
C ILE A 34 -7.48 -4.44 -19.12
N ASN A 35 -8.13 -4.13 -20.25
CA ASN A 35 -8.63 -5.17 -21.14
C ASN A 35 -7.45 -5.86 -21.82
N CYS A 36 -7.30 -7.15 -21.57
CA CYS A 36 -6.31 -8.00 -22.21
C CYS A 36 -7.02 -8.96 -23.15
N ASP A 37 -6.62 -8.98 -24.41
CA ASP A 37 -7.14 -9.92 -25.40
C ASP A 37 -6.66 -11.36 -25.18
N VAL A 38 -5.60 -11.54 -24.40
CA VAL A 38 -5.13 -12.82 -23.89
C VAL A 38 -5.00 -12.72 -22.37
N ALA A 39 -5.73 -13.58 -21.66
CA ALA A 39 -5.73 -13.59 -20.21
C ALA A 39 -4.35 -14.00 -19.64
N PRO A 40 -3.93 -13.44 -18.50
CA PRO A 40 -2.79 -13.93 -17.75
C PRO A 40 -2.95 -15.38 -17.31
N PHE A 41 -1.83 -16.08 -17.14
CA PHE A 41 -1.83 -17.45 -16.65
C PHE A 41 -0.57 -17.76 -15.86
N ILE A 42 -0.60 -18.81 -15.04
CA ILE A 42 0.52 -19.21 -14.20
C ILE A 42 1.31 -20.32 -14.87
N VAL A 43 2.63 -20.14 -14.98
CA VAL A 43 3.60 -21.17 -15.38
C VAL A 43 4.67 -21.27 -14.32
N GLU A 44 4.90 -22.48 -13.78
CA GLU A 44 5.98 -22.73 -12.80
C GLU A 44 5.95 -21.75 -11.60
N GLY A 45 4.73 -21.41 -11.12
CA GLY A 45 4.55 -20.47 -10.00
C GLY A 45 4.88 -19.01 -10.36
N ARG A 46 4.83 -18.64 -11.64
CA ARG A 46 4.96 -17.27 -12.14
C ARG A 46 3.76 -16.89 -12.98
N THR A 47 3.14 -15.76 -12.67
CA THR A 47 2.08 -15.18 -13.50
C THR A 47 2.70 -14.54 -14.72
N LEU A 48 2.36 -15.09 -15.88
CA LEU A 48 2.70 -14.56 -17.19
C LEU A 48 1.57 -13.65 -17.66
N VAL A 49 1.96 -12.48 -18.16
CA VAL A 49 1.06 -11.40 -18.54
C VAL A 49 1.38 -10.93 -19.97
N PRO A 50 0.40 -10.40 -20.72
CA PRO A 50 0.63 -9.84 -22.03
C PRO A 50 1.49 -8.57 -21.91
N LEU A 51 2.76 -8.67 -22.31
CA LEU A 51 3.74 -7.59 -22.13
C LEU A 51 3.27 -6.28 -22.75
N ARG A 52 2.69 -6.35 -23.95
CA ARG A 52 2.26 -5.17 -24.70
C ARG A 52 1.17 -4.38 -23.98
N ALA A 53 0.11 -5.06 -23.54
CA ALA A 53 -1.02 -4.40 -22.87
C ALA A 53 -0.56 -3.61 -21.63
N ILE A 54 0.32 -4.22 -20.82
CA ILE A 54 0.87 -3.56 -19.64
C ILE A 54 1.81 -2.42 -20.02
N SER A 55 2.74 -2.65 -20.94
CA SER A 55 3.75 -1.64 -21.31
C SER A 55 3.11 -0.41 -21.96
N GLU A 56 2.18 -0.60 -22.90
CA GLU A 56 1.45 0.49 -23.55
C GLU A 56 0.54 1.21 -22.55
N GLY A 57 -0.11 0.48 -21.63
CA GLY A 57 -0.87 1.07 -20.54
C GLY A 57 -0.01 1.93 -19.61
N MET A 58 1.28 1.64 -19.49
CA MET A 58 2.26 2.47 -18.75
C MET A 58 2.83 3.62 -19.59
N GLY A 59 2.42 3.76 -20.85
CA GLY A 59 2.92 4.77 -21.79
C GLY A 59 4.28 4.44 -22.42
N TYR A 60 4.65 3.15 -22.47
CA TYR A 60 5.91 2.69 -23.06
C TYR A 60 5.71 2.14 -24.47
N ASP A 61 6.73 2.31 -25.30
CA ASP A 61 6.73 1.79 -26.67
C ASP A 61 7.19 0.33 -26.69
N VAL A 62 6.52 -0.50 -27.49
CA VAL A 62 6.83 -1.93 -27.63
C VAL A 62 7.17 -2.26 -29.07
N LEU A 63 8.43 -2.67 -29.29
CA LEU A 63 8.96 -3.04 -30.60
C LEU A 63 9.18 -4.54 -30.68
N TRP A 64 8.68 -5.18 -31.73
CA TRP A 64 8.91 -6.59 -32.02
C TRP A 64 9.92 -6.74 -33.15
N ASP A 65 10.91 -7.60 -32.96
CA ASP A 65 11.86 -8.03 -33.98
C ASP A 65 11.60 -9.50 -34.32
N GLY A 66 11.12 -9.73 -35.55
CA GLY A 66 10.78 -11.07 -36.04
C GLY A 66 11.98 -11.91 -36.44
N GLU A 67 13.11 -11.30 -36.79
CA GLU A 67 14.33 -12.05 -37.16
C GLU A 67 15.05 -12.53 -35.89
N GLU A 68 15.18 -11.66 -34.88
CA GLU A 68 15.82 -11.99 -33.61
C GLU A 68 14.89 -12.67 -32.60
N GLN A 69 13.59 -12.79 -32.93
CA GLN A 69 12.55 -13.28 -32.03
C GLN A 69 12.62 -12.57 -30.67
N SER A 70 12.60 -11.25 -30.70
CA SER A 70 12.77 -10.42 -29.51
C SER A 70 11.75 -9.30 -29.41
N VAL A 71 11.43 -8.92 -28.18
CA VAL A 71 10.61 -7.75 -27.87
C VAL A 71 11.43 -6.75 -27.07
N THR A 72 11.37 -5.50 -27.47
CA THR A 72 12.00 -4.37 -26.77
C THR A 72 10.92 -3.43 -26.27
N VAL A 73 10.94 -3.13 -24.98
CA VAL A 73 10.07 -2.11 -24.37
C VAL A 73 10.93 -0.91 -24.01
N ASN A 74 10.51 0.29 -24.45
CA ASN A 74 11.21 1.55 -24.23
C ASN A 74 10.34 2.51 -23.41
N ASN A 75 10.87 2.95 -22.27
CA ASN A 75 10.38 4.12 -21.56
C ASN A 75 11.10 5.35 -22.09
N ASN A 76 10.47 6.06 -23.03
CA ASN A 76 11.04 7.26 -23.63
C ASN A 76 11.23 8.43 -22.65
N ALA A 77 10.46 8.46 -21.55
CA ALA A 77 10.55 9.52 -20.55
C ALA A 77 11.85 9.43 -19.73
N THR A 78 12.31 8.21 -19.44
CA THR A 78 13.55 7.98 -18.66
C THR A 78 14.73 7.50 -19.50
N GLY A 79 14.49 7.11 -20.76
CA GLY A 79 15.48 6.43 -21.62
C GLY A 79 15.78 4.99 -21.18
N SER A 80 14.97 4.43 -20.28
CA SER A 80 15.11 3.04 -19.84
C SER A 80 14.52 2.08 -20.89
N TYR A 81 15.15 0.93 -21.08
CA TYR A 81 14.64 -0.12 -21.95
C TYR A 81 14.87 -1.51 -21.34
N ILE A 82 14.07 -2.45 -21.83
CA ILE A 82 14.23 -3.88 -21.61
C ILE A 82 14.10 -4.60 -22.95
N LYS A 83 15.05 -5.49 -23.25
CA LYS A 83 15.00 -6.39 -24.41
C LYS A 83 14.95 -7.84 -23.95
N LEU A 84 13.93 -8.54 -24.45
CA LEU A 84 13.54 -9.90 -24.09
C LEU A 84 13.56 -10.78 -25.34
N ASN A 85 14.34 -11.87 -25.33
CA ASN A 85 14.30 -12.85 -26.41
C ASN A 85 13.35 -13.99 -26.03
N ILE A 86 12.52 -14.42 -26.98
CA ILE A 86 11.60 -15.54 -26.77
C ILE A 86 12.38 -16.81 -26.45
N GLY A 87 11.96 -17.54 -25.39
CA GLY A 87 12.63 -18.76 -24.94
C GLY A 87 13.93 -18.55 -24.15
N SER A 88 14.38 -17.31 -23.97
CA SER A 88 15.59 -16.99 -23.19
C SER A 88 15.23 -16.48 -21.80
N CYS A 89 15.91 -17.00 -20.78
CA CYS A 89 15.88 -16.45 -19.42
C CYS A 89 16.84 -15.27 -19.23
N ASN A 90 17.60 -14.88 -20.25
CA ASN A 90 18.48 -13.71 -20.20
C ASN A 90 17.78 -12.49 -20.81
N VAL A 91 17.79 -11.40 -20.07
CA VAL A 91 17.12 -10.13 -20.37
C VAL A 91 18.15 -9.02 -20.36
N ASN A 92 18.14 -8.16 -21.38
CA ASN A 92 19.04 -7.02 -21.46
C ASN A 92 18.34 -5.73 -21.02
N THR A 93 19.02 -4.94 -20.20
CA THR A 93 18.53 -3.65 -19.67
C THR A 93 19.63 -2.60 -19.73
N ASN A 94 19.33 -1.34 -19.40
CA ASN A 94 20.36 -0.31 -19.23
C ASN A 94 21.41 -0.65 -18.16
N ALA A 95 21.04 -1.47 -17.16
CA ALA A 95 21.94 -1.90 -16.08
C ALA A 95 22.78 -3.14 -16.44
N GLY A 96 22.64 -3.65 -17.68
CA GLY A 96 23.28 -4.87 -18.14
C GLY A 96 22.32 -6.06 -18.24
N ALA A 97 22.90 -7.23 -18.49
CA ALA A 97 22.17 -8.50 -18.61
C ALA A 97 21.69 -9.00 -17.25
N LYS A 98 20.46 -9.50 -17.19
CA LYS A 98 19.80 -10.03 -16.00
C LYS A 98 19.12 -11.36 -16.31
N GLU A 99 19.19 -12.29 -15.37
CA GLU A 99 18.52 -13.58 -15.49
C GLU A 99 17.12 -13.55 -14.84
N ILE A 100 16.15 -14.20 -15.47
CA ILE A 100 14.76 -14.32 -15.01
C ILE A 100 14.38 -15.80 -14.89
N SER A 101 13.47 -16.13 -13.97
CA SER A 101 13.19 -17.53 -13.63
C SER A 101 12.37 -18.29 -14.67
N VAL A 102 11.63 -17.59 -15.54
CA VAL A 102 10.79 -18.19 -16.59
C VAL A 102 10.95 -17.38 -17.86
N ALA A 103 11.24 -18.05 -18.98
CA ALA A 103 11.47 -17.38 -20.25
C ALA A 103 10.18 -16.78 -20.84
N PRO A 104 10.27 -15.64 -21.57
CA PRO A 104 9.19 -15.10 -22.37
C PRO A 104 8.74 -16.12 -23.41
N ARG A 105 7.45 -16.16 -23.72
CA ARG A 105 6.89 -17.06 -24.73
C ARG A 105 5.83 -16.39 -25.56
N ILE A 106 5.62 -16.91 -26.76
CA ILE A 106 4.46 -16.55 -27.57
C ILE A 106 3.33 -17.50 -27.18
N TYR A 107 2.19 -16.93 -26.79
CA TYR A 107 0.95 -17.66 -26.54
C TYR A 107 -0.20 -16.85 -27.16
N GLU A 108 -1.02 -17.50 -28.00
CA GLU A 108 -2.12 -16.84 -28.73
C GLU A 108 -1.70 -15.54 -29.44
N ASN A 109 -0.54 -15.56 -30.11
CA ASN A 109 0.05 -14.39 -30.80
C ASN A 109 0.35 -13.18 -29.89
N ARG A 110 0.50 -13.39 -28.58
CA ARG A 110 0.96 -12.39 -27.62
C ARG A 110 2.26 -12.84 -26.98
N THR A 111 3.15 -11.88 -26.72
CA THR A 111 4.36 -12.12 -25.94
C THR A 111 4.00 -12.09 -24.46
N MET A 112 4.04 -13.25 -23.85
CA MET A 112 3.74 -13.47 -22.44
C MET A 112 5.03 -13.49 -21.64
N VAL A 113 5.09 -12.65 -20.60
CA VAL A 113 6.30 -12.42 -19.79
C VAL A 113 5.97 -12.53 -18.32
N PRO A 114 6.85 -13.07 -17.46
CA PRO A 114 6.61 -13.03 -16.03
C PRO A 114 6.52 -11.59 -15.53
N ILE A 115 5.44 -11.25 -14.85
CA ILE A 115 5.15 -9.87 -14.43
C ILE A 115 6.28 -9.23 -13.62
N ARG A 116 7.00 -10.02 -12.82
CA ARG A 116 8.14 -9.57 -12.01
C ARG A 116 9.24 -8.92 -12.85
N VAL A 117 9.45 -9.39 -14.08
CA VAL A 117 10.46 -8.83 -14.98
C VAL A 117 10.13 -7.38 -15.28
N ILE A 118 8.86 -7.11 -15.63
CA ILE A 118 8.33 -5.77 -15.90
C ILE A 118 8.50 -4.89 -14.66
N SER A 119 8.11 -5.38 -13.49
CA SER A 119 8.25 -4.67 -12.20
C SER A 119 9.69 -4.23 -11.93
N GLU A 120 10.64 -5.16 -12.04
CA GLU A 120 12.02 -4.94 -11.61
C GLU A 120 12.83 -4.10 -12.61
N THR A 121 12.43 -4.03 -13.88
CA THR A 121 13.19 -3.30 -14.92
C THR A 121 12.56 -1.99 -15.35
N LEU A 122 11.23 -1.85 -15.22
CA LEU A 122 10.49 -0.71 -15.76
C LEU A 122 9.91 0.23 -14.69
N GLY A 123 10.31 0.05 -13.42
CA GLY A 123 9.95 0.97 -12.35
C GLY A 123 8.46 0.93 -12.01
N CYS A 124 7.89 -0.27 -11.89
CA CYS A 124 6.55 -0.44 -11.34
C CYS A 124 6.54 -1.45 -10.20
N GLU A 125 5.65 -1.22 -9.24
CA GLU A 125 5.36 -2.16 -8.18
C GLU A 125 4.28 -3.13 -8.67
N VAL A 126 4.40 -4.40 -8.27
CA VAL A 126 3.46 -5.44 -8.65
C VAL A 126 3.03 -6.21 -7.41
N TYR A 127 1.73 -6.41 -7.27
CA TYR A 127 1.09 -7.14 -6.19
C TYR A 127 0.13 -8.19 -6.76
N TRP A 128 -0.02 -9.30 -6.04
CA TRP A 128 -0.98 -10.35 -6.37
C TRP A 128 -2.12 -10.30 -5.34
N ASP A 129 -3.30 -9.91 -5.79
CA ASP A 129 -4.52 -9.98 -4.98
C ASP A 129 -5.04 -11.42 -5.03
N ASN A 130 -4.88 -12.15 -3.93
CA ASN A 130 -5.31 -13.53 -3.87
C ASN A 130 -6.84 -13.67 -3.74
N GLN A 131 -7.54 -12.65 -3.23
CA GLN A 131 -9.00 -12.69 -3.07
C GLN A 131 -9.70 -12.51 -4.41
N ASN A 132 -9.25 -11.53 -5.19
CA ASN A 132 -9.81 -11.21 -6.51
C ASN A 132 -9.08 -11.92 -7.66
N ARG A 133 -7.95 -12.58 -7.38
CA ARG A 133 -7.05 -13.18 -8.36
C ARG A 133 -6.53 -12.18 -9.40
N ASP A 134 -6.14 -10.99 -8.92
CA ASP A 134 -5.65 -9.92 -9.78
C ASP A 134 -4.14 -9.74 -9.67
N VAL A 135 -3.52 -9.40 -10.80
CA VAL A 135 -2.20 -8.76 -10.85
C VAL A 135 -2.41 -7.26 -10.77
N ILE A 136 -2.04 -6.63 -9.66
CA ILE A 136 -2.08 -5.18 -9.47
C ILE A 136 -0.72 -4.59 -9.79
N ILE A 137 -0.66 -3.60 -10.68
CA ILE A 137 0.55 -2.95 -11.16
C ILE A 137 0.44 -1.46 -10.86
N THR A 138 1.45 -0.87 -10.25
CA THR A 138 1.50 0.56 -9.89
C THR A 138 2.78 1.19 -10.42
N THR A 139 2.70 2.20 -11.26
CA THR A 139 3.88 2.94 -11.76
C THR A 139 4.46 3.85 -10.66
N VAL A 140 5.78 3.86 -10.46
CA VAL A 140 6.39 4.81 -9.51
C VAL A 140 6.38 6.22 -10.08
N GLY A 141 5.69 7.14 -9.40
CA GLY A 141 5.59 8.55 -9.80
C GLY A 141 4.22 8.97 -10.34
N THR A 142 3.31 8.02 -10.56
CA THR A 142 1.88 8.35 -10.59
C THR A 142 1.28 7.97 -9.23
N PRO A 143 0.70 8.90 -8.45
CA PRO A 143 -0.29 8.49 -7.47
C PRO A 143 -1.41 7.77 -8.25
N TYR A 144 -2.03 6.75 -7.65
CA TYR A 144 -3.28 6.17 -8.14
C TYR A 144 -4.19 7.28 -8.70
N THR A 145 -4.36 7.33 -10.02
CA THR A 145 -5.32 8.20 -10.68
C THR A 145 -6.33 7.31 -11.38
N HIS A 146 -7.28 6.78 -10.60
CA HIS A 146 -8.63 6.62 -11.10
C HIS A 146 -9.49 7.78 -10.64
N ILE A 147 -9.56 8.79 -11.51
CA ILE A 147 -10.67 9.74 -11.62
C ILE A 147 -11.18 9.58 -13.06
N ASP A 148 -11.92 8.51 -13.31
CA ASP A 148 -12.83 8.24 -14.45
C ASP A 148 -13.14 6.74 -14.30
N ASP A 149 -14.23 6.23 -13.73
CA ASP A 149 -15.60 6.71 -13.60
C ASP A 149 -16.08 6.75 -12.13
N SER A 150 -15.87 7.87 -11.44
CA SER A 150 -16.72 8.27 -10.32
C SER A 150 -17.47 9.52 -10.77
N PRO A 151 -18.81 9.62 -10.61
CA PRO A 151 -19.61 10.75 -11.09
C PRO A 151 -19.41 12.03 -10.26
N PHE A 152 -18.23 12.21 -9.65
CA PHE A 152 -17.92 13.35 -8.81
C PHE A 152 -16.52 13.86 -9.12
N ASP A 153 -16.43 15.14 -9.48
CA ASP A 153 -15.23 15.97 -9.38
C ASP A 153 -14.55 15.70 -8.02
N VAL A 154 -13.52 14.86 -7.97
CA VAL A 154 -12.69 14.74 -6.77
C VAL A 154 -11.72 15.91 -6.77
N THR A 155 -12.24 17.04 -6.30
CA THR A 155 -11.46 18.01 -5.55
C THR A 155 -10.68 17.23 -4.50
N VAL A 156 -9.33 17.31 -4.50
CA VAL A 156 -8.50 16.69 -3.45
C VAL A 156 -9.13 17.05 -2.11
N SER A 157 -9.72 16.07 -1.42
CA SER A 157 -10.43 16.34 -0.16
C SER A 157 -9.47 17.01 0.83
N GLY A 158 -8.16 16.74 0.71
CA GLY A 158 -7.09 17.48 1.39
C GLY A 158 -7.23 17.45 2.91
N SER A 159 -8.13 16.61 3.41
CA SER A 159 -8.54 16.57 4.79
C SER A 159 -7.40 15.94 5.57
N THR A 160 -7.00 16.65 6.60
CA THR A 160 -6.02 16.15 7.54
C THR A 160 -6.70 15.10 8.41
N LEU A 161 -6.16 13.89 8.40
CA LEU A 161 -6.47 12.88 9.39
C LEU A 161 -5.35 12.82 10.42
N TYR A 162 -5.70 12.43 11.62
CA TYR A 162 -4.77 12.32 12.73
C TYR A 162 -4.72 10.91 13.25
N VAL A 163 -3.51 10.41 13.50
CA VAL A 163 -3.29 9.07 14.03
C VAL A 163 -3.76 9.01 15.48
N VAL A 164 -4.68 8.10 15.77
CA VAL A 164 -5.32 7.88 17.08
C VAL A 164 -5.48 6.39 17.34
N LEU A 165 -5.86 6.01 18.57
CA LEU A 165 -6.22 4.63 18.94
C LEU A 165 -5.07 3.60 18.77
N CYS A 166 -3.82 4.03 18.65
CA CYS A 166 -2.61 3.19 18.69
C CYS A 166 -1.75 3.52 19.92
N ASN A 167 -0.81 2.64 20.29
CA ASN A 167 0.05 2.84 21.47
C ASN A 167 1.16 3.87 21.23
N GLU A 168 1.95 3.70 20.17
CA GLU A 168 3.09 4.59 19.86
C GLU A 168 3.08 5.11 18.43
N ASN A 169 2.71 4.26 17.47
CA ASN A 169 2.70 4.57 16.05
C ASN A 169 1.80 3.60 15.27
N ILE A 170 1.52 3.94 14.02
CA ILE A 170 1.01 3.03 12.99
C ILE A 170 1.97 2.99 11.81
N SER A 171 1.88 1.93 11.01
CA SER A 171 2.74 1.79 9.84
C SER A 171 2.10 2.37 8.58
N LEU A 172 2.86 3.21 7.87
CA LEU A 172 2.65 3.51 6.46
C LEU A 172 3.19 2.35 5.64
N ARG A 173 2.37 1.74 4.78
CA ARG A 173 2.69 0.49 4.10
C ARG A 173 2.74 0.64 2.59
N TYR A 174 3.44 -0.30 1.95
CA TYR A 174 3.39 -0.45 0.49
C TYR A 174 2.01 -0.90 0.01
N TYR A 175 1.30 -1.73 0.80
CA TYR A 175 0.03 -2.37 0.43
C TYR A 175 -0.98 -2.36 1.61
N PRO A 176 -2.30 -2.43 1.36
CA PRO A 176 -3.34 -2.38 2.37
C PRO A 176 -3.56 -3.73 3.08
N GLU A 177 -2.51 -4.24 3.74
CA GLU A 177 -2.54 -5.48 4.51
C GLU A 177 -1.79 -5.33 5.83
N ASP A 178 -2.21 -6.07 6.86
CA ASP A 178 -1.63 -5.98 8.21
C ASP A 178 -0.18 -6.45 8.29
N ASP A 179 0.27 -7.32 7.38
CA ASP A 179 1.64 -7.84 7.28
C ASP A 179 2.47 -7.20 6.16
N ALA A 180 1.91 -6.23 5.43
CA ALA A 180 2.62 -5.56 4.36
C ALA A 180 3.86 -4.80 4.87
N LYS A 181 4.91 -4.81 4.05
CA LYS A 181 6.18 -4.12 4.33
C LYS A 181 5.94 -2.66 4.71
N VAL A 182 6.61 -2.22 5.78
CA VAL A 182 6.54 -0.86 6.30
C VAL A 182 7.45 0.08 5.50
N LYS A 183 6.89 1.21 5.04
CA LYS A 183 7.58 2.35 4.40
C LYS A 183 8.11 3.35 5.45
N ALA A 184 7.30 3.59 6.48
CA ALA A 184 7.57 4.51 7.56
C ALA A 184 6.65 4.19 8.74
N GLU A 185 7.05 4.56 9.94
CA GLU A 185 6.15 4.63 11.09
C GLU A 185 5.62 6.07 11.23
N ILE A 186 4.32 6.18 11.51
CA ILE A 186 3.60 7.42 11.75
C ILE A 186 3.26 7.46 13.24
N PRO A 187 3.88 8.35 14.03
CA PRO A 187 3.63 8.44 15.46
C PRO A 187 2.16 8.71 15.81
N LEU A 188 1.74 8.24 16.98
CA LEU A 188 0.47 8.65 17.59
C LEU A 188 0.37 10.18 17.62
N PHE A 189 -0.81 10.70 17.26
CA PHE A 189 -1.15 12.12 17.11
C PHE A 189 -0.55 12.86 15.91
N ASP A 190 0.34 12.22 15.15
CA ASP A 190 0.83 12.83 13.93
C ASP A 190 -0.26 12.87 12.85
N SER A 191 -0.08 13.73 11.86
CA SER A 191 -1.09 13.98 10.83
C SER A 191 -0.71 13.43 9.47
N VAL A 192 -1.72 13.02 8.72
CA VAL A 192 -1.59 12.55 7.34
C VAL A 192 -2.60 13.28 6.46
N THR A 193 -2.27 13.47 5.19
CA THR A 193 -3.24 13.96 4.21
C THR A 193 -4.03 12.77 3.68
N PHE A 194 -5.33 12.74 3.95
CA PHE A 194 -6.23 11.74 3.37
C PHE A 194 -6.38 11.97 1.87
N ILE A 195 -6.30 10.88 1.11
CA ILE A 195 -6.45 10.89 -0.34
C ILE A 195 -7.69 10.09 -0.72
N SER A 196 -7.76 8.82 -0.32
CA SER A 196 -8.91 7.96 -0.62
C SER A 196 -9.09 6.84 0.40
N ASP A 197 -10.34 6.38 0.55
CA ASP A 197 -10.67 5.13 1.21
C ASP A 197 -10.54 3.99 0.18
N PHE A 198 -9.70 3.00 0.48
CA PHE A 198 -9.44 1.87 -0.41
C PHE A 198 -10.38 0.69 -0.13
N GLY A 199 -11.20 0.76 0.93
CA GLY A 199 -11.98 -0.37 1.42
C GLY A 199 -11.14 -1.31 2.29
N ASN A 200 -11.80 -2.33 2.85
CA ASN A 200 -11.21 -3.28 3.82
C ASN A 200 -10.54 -2.60 5.05
N GLY A 201 -10.93 -1.37 5.37
CA GLY A 201 -10.40 -0.61 6.51
C GLY A 201 -9.05 0.07 6.25
N PHE A 202 -8.57 0.13 5.01
CA PHE A 202 -7.33 0.83 4.67
C PHE A 202 -7.56 2.13 3.93
N TYR A 203 -6.84 3.17 4.33
CA TYR A 203 -6.82 4.47 3.66
C TYR A 203 -5.52 4.66 2.91
N TYR A 204 -5.60 5.27 1.73
CA TYR A 204 -4.44 5.77 1.00
C TYR A 204 -4.18 7.21 1.41
N VAL A 205 -2.96 7.49 1.86
CA VAL A 205 -2.60 8.78 2.47
C VAL A 205 -1.23 9.26 2.01
N LYS A 206 -0.98 10.55 2.20
CA LYS A 206 0.34 11.17 2.12
C LYS A 206 0.87 11.47 3.53
N TYR A 207 2.13 11.12 3.80
CA TYR A 207 2.87 11.44 5.02
C TYR A 207 4.33 11.75 4.68
N ASN A 208 4.81 12.97 5.00
CA ASN A 208 6.18 13.43 4.72
C ASN A 208 6.66 13.11 3.28
N ASP A 209 5.85 13.52 2.29
CA ASP A 209 6.07 13.27 0.85
C ASP A 209 6.07 11.81 0.39
N LYS A 210 5.80 10.87 1.29
CA LYS A 210 5.60 9.46 0.96
C LYS A 210 4.10 9.18 0.85
N TYR A 211 3.75 8.36 -0.14
CA TYR A 211 2.40 7.85 -0.31
C TYR A 211 2.35 6.37 0.06
N GLY A 212 1.27 5.95 0.70
CA GLY A 212 1.09 4.57 1.12
C GLY A 212 -0.23 4.33 1.83
N PHE A 213 -0.39 3.10 2.29
CA PHE A 213 -1.59 2.64 2.95
C PHE A 213 -1.42 2.66 4.47
N ILE A 214 -2.47 3.08 5.17
CA ILE A 214 -2.58 2.97 6.63
C ILE A 214 -3.90 2.29 6.96
N ASN A 215 -3.98 1.65 8.13
CA ASN A 215 -5.26 1.15 8.62
C ASN A 215 -6.08 2.35 9.15
N GLY A 216 -7.19 2.65 8.48
CA GLY A 216 -8.05 3.80 8.74
C GLY A 216 -8.75 3.75 10.10
N TYR A 217 -8.83 2.57 10.72
CA TYR A 217 -9.33 2.41 12.09
C TYR A 217 -8.56 3.28 13.10
N TYR A 218 -7.28 3.54 12.84
CA TYR A 218 -6.41 4.34 13.70
C TYR A 218 -6.37 5.82 13.31
N THR A 219 -7.44 6.35 12.69
CA THR A 219 -7.47 7.74 12.24
C THR A 219 -8.75 8.49 12.64
N SER A 220 -8.63 9.81 12.76
CA SER A 220 -9.72 10.74 13.07
C SER A 220 -9.62 12.00 12.22
N GLU A 221 -10.74 12.54 11.75
CA GLU A 221 -10.83 13.85 11.08
C GLU A 221 -10.68 15.01 12.06
N PHE A 222 -10.93 14.76 13.35
CA PHE A 222 -10.71 15.72 14.40
C PHE A 222 -9.26 15.63 14.85
N GLU A 223 -8.56 16.77 14.84
CA GLU A 223 -7.27 16.89 15.53
C GLU A 223 -7.45 16.34 16.95
N PRO A 224 -6.58 15.41 17.40
CA PRO A 224 -6.64 14.88 18.75
C PRO A 224 -6.32 16.02 19.71
N GLN A 225 -7.37 16.76 20.04
CA GLN A 225 -7.49 17.56 21.23
C GLN A 225 -7.95 16.58 22.29
N VAL A 226 -7.08 15.69 22.77
CA VAL A 226 -7.49 14.92 23.94
C VAL A 226 -7.29 15.84 25.12
N TYR A 227 -8.13 16.87 25.25
CA TYR A 227 -8.27 17.56 26.52
C TYR A 227 -8.76 16.52 27.53
N VAL A 228 -7.80 15.90 28.21
CA VAL A 228 -8.03 14.91 29.25
C VAL A 228 -8.57 15.61 30.49
N GLY A 229 -8.20 16.87 30.66
CA GLY A 229 -8.55 17.72 31.78
C GLY A 229 -7.47 18.76 32.02
N ASP A 230 -7.69 19.55 33.06
CA ASP A 230 -6.66 20.41 33.60
C ASP A 230 -5.83 19.65 34.64
N ALA A 231 -4.53 19.95 34.70
CA ALA A 231 -3.66 19.51 35.76
C ALA A 231 -2.91 20.70 36.37
N LEU A 232 -2.62 20.62 37.65
CA LEU A 232 -1.71 21.54 38.34
C LEU A 232 -0.28 21.03 38.26
N VAL A 233 0.66 21.95 38.03
CA VAL A 233 2.08 21.68 38.21
C VAL A 233 2.38 21.56 39.69
N VAL A 234 2.87 20.40 40.11
CA VAL A 234 3.16 20.03 41.50
C VAL A 234 4.53 19.35 41.61
N ASN A 235 4.96 19.05 42.85
CA ASN A 235 6.15 18.25 43.14
C ASN A 235 7.49 18.78 42.58
N CYS A 236 7.58 20.06 42.23
CA CYS A 236 8.82 20.73 41.81
C CYS A 236 9.14 21.94 42.72
N ASN A 237 10.39 22.43 42.71
CA ASN A 237 10.80 23.57 43.55
C ASN A 237 10.27 24.93 43.04
N SER A 238 10.44 25.22 41.74
CA SER A 238 10.06 26.50 41.13
C SER A 238 9.31 26.33 39.81
N SER A 239 9.74 25.40 38.96
CA SER A 239 9.14 25.16 37.65
C SER A 239 9.47 23.75 37.13
N ILE A 240 8.75 23.34 36.09
CA ILE A 240 9.06 22.20 35.24
C ILE A 240 9.39 22.63 33.81
N THR A 241 10.08 21.79 33.06
CA THR A 241 10.45 22.09 31.67
C THR A 241 9.45 21.48 30.69
N LEU A 242 8.89 22.31 29.81
CA LEU A 242 8.15 21.88 28.63
C LEU A 242 9.12 21.53 27.52
N ARG A 243 9.08 20.30 27.01
CA ARG A 243 10.04 19.78 26.03
C ARG A 243 9.42 19.50 24.67
N SER A 244 10.25 19.55 23.62
CA SER A 244 9.83 19.20 22.26
C SER A 244 9.62 17.70 22.02
N ALA A 245 10.08 16.84 22.93
CA ALA A 245 9.96 15.39 22.85
C ALA A 245 9.74 14.77 24.23
N ALA A 246 9.13 13.58 24.27
CA ALA A 246 8.85 12.80 25.47
C ALA A 246 10.10 12.13 26.09
N ASN A 247 11.14 12.92 26.37
CA ASN A 247 12.35 12.49 27.06
C ASN A 247 13.08 13.67 27.71
N THR A 248 13.95 13.41 28.68
CA THR A 248 14.67 14.45 29.44
C THR A 248 15.76 15.18 28.65
N SER A 249 16.12 14.68 27.47
CA SER A 249 17.11 15.30 26.56
C SER A 249 16.45 16.16 25.48
N GLY A 250 15.12 16.16 25.39
CA GLY A 250 14.37 16.97 24.44
C GLY A 250 14.62 18.45 24.64
N ALA A 251 14.65 19.22 23.54
CA ALA A 251 14.91 20.65 23.59
C ALA A 251 13.88 21.36 24.48
N GLU A 252 14.36 22.29 25.29
CA GLU A 252 13.51 23.12 26.13
C GLU A 252 12.71 24.11 25.27
N ILE A 253 11.39 24.09 25.40
CA ILE A 253 10.48 25.07 24.80
C ILE A 253 10.27 26.24 25.75
N MET A 254 10.04 25.95 27.04
CA MET A 254 9.90 26.93 28.13
C MET A 254 9.85 26.26 29.52
N GLN A 255 9.91 27.08 30.57
CA GLN A 255 9.62 26.68 31.95
C GLN A 255 8.15 26.98 32.31
N ILE A 256 7.52 26.08 33.05
CA ILE A 256 6.16 26.21 33.58
C ILE A 256 6.24 26.29 35.11
N PRO A 257 5.87 27.41 35.74
CA PRO A 257 5.97 27.59 37.19
C PRO A 257 5.14 26.58 38.02
N LEU A 258 5.62 26.29 39.24
CA LEU A 258 4.88 25.52 40.24
C LEU A 258 3.52 26.16 40.53
N GLY A 259 2.46 25.35 40.55
CA GLY A 259 1.10 25.78 40.83
C GLY A 259 0.32 26.28 39.62
N GLU A 260 0.95 26.38 38.44
CA GLU A 260 0.25 26.75 37.21
C GLU A 260 -0.66 25.62 36.73
N THR A 261 -1.74 26.01 36.04
CA THR A 261 -2.65 25.07 35.38
C THR A 261 -2.21 24.82 33.95
N VAL A 262 -2.18 23.56 33.55
CA VAL A 262 -1.89 23.14 32.17
C VAL A 262 -3.05 22.32 31.62
N HIS A 263 -3.27 22.43 30.31
CA HIS A 263 -4.27 21.60 29.63
C HIS A 263 -3.61 20.30 29.21
N VAL A 264 -4.02 19.18 29.80
CA VAL A 264 -3.47 17.88 29.46
C VAL A 264 -4.09 17.41 28.16
N LEU A 265 -3.23 17.16 27.16
CA LEU A 265 -3.61 16.83 25.79
C LEU A 265 -3.44 15.34 25.44
N SER A 266 -2.93 14.52 26.37
CA SER A 266 -2.77 13.08 26.16
C SER A 266 -2.92 12.29 27.45
N ALA A 267 -3.22 11.00 27.31
CA ALA A 267 -2.89 10.02 28.33
C ALA A 267 -1.37 9.95 28.55
N GLU A 268 -0.96 9.24 29.59
CA GLU A 268 0.44 9.03 29.91
C GLU A 268 1.14 8.16 28.83
N TYR A 269 2.28 8.64 28.35
CA TYR A 269 3.17 7.99 27.38
C TYR A 269 4.55 7.82 28.03
N GLY A 270 4.85 6.59 28.47
CA GLY A 270 5.97 6.36 29.38
C GLY A 270 5.78 7.17 30.67
N ASP A 271 6.75 8.02 31.02
CA ASP A 271 6.66 8.92 32.17
C ASP A 271 6.22 10.35 31.77
N PHE A 272 5.70 10.55 30.56
CA PHE A 272 5.39 11.88 30.02
C PHE A 272 3.92 12.03 29.65
N LYS A 273 3.41 13.26 29.80
CA LYS A 273 2.13 13.71 29.24
C LYS A 273 2.38 14.85 28.25
N LEU A 274 1.67 14.85 27.13
CA LEU A 274 1.58 15.99 26.24
C LEU A 274 0.64 17.01 26.87
N ILE A 275 1.06 18.26 26.96
CA ILE A 275 0.25 19.35 27.51
C ILE A 275 0.25 20.57 26.59
N SER A 276 -0.68 21.48 26.82
CA SER A 276 -0.63 22.85 26.33
C SER A 276 -0.57 23.85 27.49
N TYR A 277 0.34 24.82 27.37
CA TYR A 277 0.49 25.94 28.29
C TYR A 277 0.81 27.21 27.51
N ASN A 278 0.03 28.27 27.73
CA ASN A 278 0.14 29.55 27.00
C ASN A 278 0.20 29.39 25.46
N GLY A 279 -0.61 28.49 24.91
CA GLY A 279 -0.68 28.21 23.47
C GLY A 279 0.51 27.43 22.90
N ARG A 280 1.50 27.04 23.73
CA ARG A 280 2.60 26.15 23.33
C ARG A 280 2.28 24.72 23.73
N LYS A 281 2.53 23.77 22.84
CA LYS A 281 2.37 22.33 23.08
C LYS A 281 3.74 21.69 23.33
N GLY A 282 3.80 20.70 24.20
CA GLY A 282 5.03 19.95 24.46
C GLY A 282 4.86 18.90 25.56
N TRP A 283 5.94 18.21 25.86
CA TRP A 283 5.96 17.08 26.79
C TRP A 283 6.50 17.50 28.15
N VAL A 284 5.86 17.01 29.21
CA VAL A 284 6.30 17.17 30.61
C VAL A 284 6.24 15.82 31.32
N LEU A 285 7.04 15.65 32.37
CA LEU A 285 6.99 14.43 33.20
C LEU A 285 5.69 14.39 33.99
N SER A 286 4.98 13.26 33.92
CA SER A 286 3.66 13.05 34.54
C SER A 286 3.68 13.19 36.06
N ASN A 287 4.81 12.85 36.70
CA ASN A 287 4.95 12.92 38.17
C ASN A 287 4.91 14.35 38.75
N TYR A 288 5.03 15.36 37.89
CA TYR A 288 4.86 16.77 38.24
C TYR A 288 3.47 17.30 37.92
N LEU A 289 2.53 16.45 37.50
CA LEU A 289 1.16 16.83 37.22
C LEU A 289 0.21 16.17 38.23
N SER A 290 -0.74 16.94 38.74
CA SER A 290 -1.87 16.44 39.50
C SER A 290 -3.16 16.86 38.81
N ASP A 291 -3.96 15.89 38.39
CA ASP A 291 -5.24 16.14 37.73
C ASP A 291 -6.18 16.94 38.66
N ILE A 292 -6.86 17.95 38.11
CA ILE A 292 -7.89 18.73 38.80
C ILE A 292 -9.21 17.98 38.64
N LYS A 293 -9.82 17.59 39.76
CA LYS A 293 -11.14 16.92 39.80
C LYS A 293 -12.29 17.90 39.76
#